data_AF-A0AAU8JSN7-F1
#
_entry.id   AF-A0AAU8JSN7-F1
#
_cell.length_a   1.000
_cell.length_b   1.000
_cell.length_c   1.000
_cell.angle_alpha   90.00
_cell.angle_beta   90.00
_cell.angle_gamma   90.00
#
_symmetry.space_group_name_H-M   'P 1'
#
loop_
_entity.id
_entity.type
_entity.pdbx_description
1 polymer ?
#
loop_
_entity_poly.entity_id
_entity_poly.type
_entity_poly.pdbx_seq_one_letter_code
_entity_poly.pdbx_strand_id
1 'polypeptide(L)' 'MTDVFDEELREQLDQARTALDAARRAGDEDGVEAYRGRITGLLRIAARHGIAVPHSADEEVED' A
#
# COMPACT_ATOMS: atom_id res chain seq x y z
N MET A 1 -4.57 16.38 14.40
CA MET A 1 -5.52 15.37 13.89
C MET A 1 -4.97 14.66 12.66
N THR A 2 -4.15 15.35 11.85
CA THR A 2 -3.42 14.76 10.70
C THR A 2 -2.47 13.62 11.10
N ASP A 3 -1.88 13.67 12.30
CA ASP A 3 -0.88 12.68 12.72
C ASP A 3 -1.45 11.27 12.90
N VAL A 4 -2.67 11.13 13.44
CA VAL A 4 -3.31 9.81 13.63
C VAL A 4 -3.66 9.18 12.29
N PHE A 5 -4.20 9.98 11.36
CA PHE A 5 -4.50 9.49 10.01
C PHE A 5 -3.23 9.09 9.25
N ASP A 6 -2.15 9.87 9.40
CA ASP A 6 -0.86 9.57 8.78
C ASP A 6 -0.26 8.26 9.34
N GLU A 7 -0.29 8.08 10.67
CA GLU A 7 0.13 6.84 11.32
C GLU A 7 -0.70 5.64 10.87
N GLU A 8 -2.03 5.74 10.89
CA GLU A 8 -2.93 4.68 10.41
C GLU A 8 -2.69 4.32 8.93
N LEU A 9 -2.46 5.33 8.07
CA LEU A 9 -2.19 5.11 6.66
C LEU A 9 -0.88 4.34 6.44
N ARG A 10 0.18 4.72 7.18
CA ARG A 10 1.47 4.02 7.13
C ARG A 10 1.34 2.59 7.63
N GLU A 11 0.65 2.37 8.75
CA GLU A 11 0.40 1.03 9.27
C GLU A 11 -0.36 0.15 8.27
N GLN A 12 -1.40 0.70 7.65
CA GLN A 12 -2.17 -0.04 6.63
C GLN A 12 -1.34 -0.37 5.40
N LEU A 13 -0.41 0.50 5.01
CA LEU A 13 0.50 0.24 3.88
C LEU A 13 1.49 -0.88 4.21
N ASP A 14 2.10 -0.84 5.40
CA ASP A 14 3.04 -1.88 5.84
C ASP A 14 2.35 -3.25 6.00
N GLN A 15 1.11 -3.26 6.49
CA GLN A 15 0.29 -4.46 6.54
C GLN A 15 -0.01 -5.00 5.14
N ALA A 16 -0.39 -4.14 4.20
CA ALA A 16 -0.70 -4.54 2.83
C ALA A 16 0.54 -5.12 2.11
N ARG A 17 1.72 -4.54 2.32
CA ARG A 17 3.00 -5.04 1.80
C ARG A 17 3.36 -6.41 2.38
N THR A 18 3.23 -6.55 3.70
CA THR A 18 3.48 -7.83 4.37
C THR A 18 2.55 -8.93 3.85
N ALA A 19 1.28 -8.59 3.63
CA ALA A 19 0.30 -9.52 3.09
C ALA A 19 0.56 -9.87 1.61
N LEU A 20 0.98 -8.90 0.80
CA LEU A 20 1.43 -9.14 -0.58
C LEU A 20 2.58 -10.13 -0.64
N ASP A 21 3.61 -9.95 0.20
CA ASP A 21 4.75 -10.87 0.25
C ASP A 21 4.37 -12.26 0.79
N ALA A 22 3.36 -12.34 1.67
CA ALA A 22 2.79 -13.62 2.09
C ALA A 22 2.05 -14.32 0.93
N ALA A 23 1.21 -13.59 0.19
CA ALA A 23 0.48 -14.11 -0.96
C ALA A 23 1.44 -14.59 -2.07
N ARG A 24 2.48 -13.81 -2.37
CA ARG A 24 3.55 -14.21 -3.31
C ARG A 24 4.23 -15.52 -2.89
N ARG A 25 4.58 -15.67 -1.61
CA ARG A 25 5.21 -16.89 -1.10
C ARG A 25 4.26 -18.09 -1.11
N ALA A 26 2.96 -17.85 -0.99
CA ALA A 26 1.94 -18.89 -1.04
C ALA A 26 1.54 -19.29 -2.47
N GLY A 27 1.95 -18.51 -3.49
CA GLY A 27 1.45 -18.67 -4.86
C GLY A 27 -0.02 -18.27 -5.02
N ASP A 28 -0.53 -17.40 -4.13
CA ASP A 28 -1.89 -16.90 -4.14
C ASP A 28 -2.00 -15.70 -5.09
N GLU A 29 -2.27 -15.98 -6.37
CA GLU A 29 -2.34 -14.96 -7.43
C GLU A 29 -3.47 -13.94 -7.19
N ASP A 30 -4.63 -14.40 -6.72
CA ASP A 30 -5.76 -13.54 -6.39
C ASP A 30 -5.41 -12.60 -5.22
N GLY A 31 -4.77 -13.15 -4.18
CA GLY A 31 -4.26 -12.37 -3.05
C GLY A 31 -3.22 -11.34 -3.49
N VAL A 32 -2.30 -11.72 -4.38
CA VAL A 32 -1.30 -10.79 -4.95
C VAL A 32 -1.96 -9.60 -5.62
N GLU A 33 -2.96 -9.84 -6.48
CA GLU A 33 -3.65 -8.76 -7.18
C GLU A 33 -4.48 -7.88 -6.23
N ALA A 34 -5.17 -8.50 -5.27
CA ALA A 34 -5.94 -7.78 -4.26
C ALA A 34 -5.06 -6.84 -3.42
N TYR A 35 -3.90 -7.31 -2.95
CA TYR A 35 -2.99 -6.49 -2.14
C TYR A 35 -2.27 -5.42 -2.96
N ARG A 36 -1.95 -5.67 -4.24
CA ARG A 36 -1.47 -4.65 -5.17
C ARG A 36 -2.46 -3.50 -5.29
N GLY A 37 -3.73 -3.80 -5.61
CA GLY A 37 -4.76 -2.78 -5.72
C GLY A 37 -4.96 -1.98 -4.43
N ARG A 38 -4.87 -2.64 -3.27
CA ARG A 38 -4.92 -1.97 -1.96
C ARG A 38 -3.74 -1.01 -1.76
N ILE A 39 -2.51 -1.44 -2.06
CA ILE A 39 -1.31 -0.60 -1.95
C ILE A 39 -1.44 0.63 -2.86
N THR A 40 -1.83 0.45 -4.12
CA THR A 40 -2.08 1.55 -5.07
C THR A 40 -3.12 2.54 -4.53
N GLY A 41 -4.23 2.05 -3.96
CA GLY A 41 -5.25 2.90 -3.35
C GLY A 41 -4.73 3.73 -2.17
N LEU A 42 -3.95 3.10 -1.28
CA LEU A 42 -3.35 3.77 -0.12
C LEU A 42 -2.32 4.83 -0.54
N LEU A 43 -1.50 4.55 -1.55
CA LEU A 43 -0.53 5.52 -2.08
C LEU A 43 -1.22 6.72 -2.73
N ARG A 44 -2.31 6.50 -3.48
CA ARG A 44 -3.12 7.61 -4.03
C ARG A 44 -3.74 8.46 -2.93
N ILE A 45 -4.20 7.85 -1.84
CA ILE A 45 -4.70 8.58 -0.67
C ILE A 45 -3.55 9.39 -0.04
N ALA A 46 -2.38 8.79 0.16
CA ALA A 46 -1.21 9.48 0.69
C ALA A 46 -0.87 10.74 -0.12
N ALA A 47 -0.77 10.60 -1.44
CA ALA A 47 -0.46 11.69 -2.36
C ALA A 47 -1.52 12.80 -2.29
N ARG A 48 -2.81 12.44 -2.28
CA ARG A 48 -3.93 13.41 -2.18
C ARG A 48 -3.87 14.23 -0.89
N HIS A 49 -3.36 13.65 0.20
CA HIS A 49 -3.27 14.30 1.50
C HIS A 49 -1.88 14.91 1.79
N GLY A 50 -0.95 14.88 0.83
CA GLY A 50 0.40 15.41 1.00
C GLY A 50 1.27 14.61 1.97
N ILE A 51 0.92 13.34 2.20
CA ILE A 51 1.65 12.44 3.09
C ILE A 51 2.78 11.79 2.30
N ALA A 52 4.02 12.03 2.72
CA ALA A 52 5.17 11.35 2.17
C ALA A 52 5.26 9.93 2.74
N VAL A 53 5.15 8.94 1.85
CA VAL A 53 5.33 7.52 2.19
C VAL A 53 6.36 6.91 1.23
N PRO A 54 7.37 6.18 1.74
CA PRO A 54 8.29 5.44 0.89
C PRO A 54 7.52 4.43 0.06
N HIS A 55 7.72 4.42 -1.25
CA HIS A 55 7.19 3.42 -2.17
C HIS A 55 8.26 3.04 -3.18
N SER A 56 8.17 1.80 -3.65
CA SER A 56 9.04 1.29 -4.71
C SER A 56 8.44 1.60 -6.09
N ALA A 57 9.27 1.63 -7.13
CA ALA A 57 8.82 1.90 -8.50
C ALA A 57 7.77 0.89 -8.99
N ASP A 58 7.80 -0.35 -8.46
CA ASP A 58 6.77 -1.38 -8.74
C ASP A 58 5.40 -1.05 -8.11
N GLU A 59 5.34 -0.07 -7.21
CA GLU A 59 4.13 0.44 -6.56
C GLU A 59 3.69 1.81 -7.11
N GLU A 60 4.43 2.38 -8.08
CA GLU A 60 4.07 3.65 -8.71
C GLU A 60 2.78 3.50 -9.51
N VAL A 61 1.86 4.44 -9.27
CA VAL A 61 0.59 4.57 -9.95
C VAL A 61 0.90 5.06 -11.38
N GLU A 62 0.68 4.23 -12.41
CA GLU A 62 0.57 4.76 -13.78
C GLU A 62 -0.63 5.72 -13.82
N ASP A 63 -0.35 6.96 -14.22
CA ASP A 63 -1.27 8.11 -14.23
C ASP A 63 -2.38 7.97 -15.30
#